data_AF-A0A1X2IN60-F1
#
_entry.id   AF-A0A1X2IN60-F1
#
_cell.length_a   1.000
_cell.length_b   1.000
_cell.length_c   1.000
_cell.angle_alpha   90.00
_cell.angle_beta   90.00
_cell.angle_gamma   90.00
#
_symmetry.space_group_name_H-M   'P 1'
#
loop_
_entity.id
_entity.type
_entity.pdbx_description
1 polymer ?
#
loop_
_entity_poly.entity_id
_entity_poly.type
_entity_poly.pdbx_seq_one_letter_code
_entity_poly.pdbx_strand_id
1 'polypeptide(L)' 'RYMCPYCQKRFSRPSSLRIHTYSHSGEKPFICPEIGCGRRFSVQSNQRRHLRVHRLTR' A
#
# COMPACT_ATOMS: atom_id res chain seq x y z
N ARG A 1 21.38 3.07 -3.03
CA ARG A 1 20.61 3.87 -2.04
C ARG A 1 19.66 4.75 -2.84
N TYR A 2 18.35 4.68 -2.61
CA TYR A 2 17.33 5.35 -3.42
C TYR A 2 16.73 6.52 -2.64
N MET A 3 16.58 7.68 -3.25
CA MET A 3 16.19 8.93 -2.58
C MET A 3 14.79 9.35 -3.03
N CYS A 4 13.95 9.76 -2.08
CA CYS A 4 12.62 10.27 -2.39
C CYS A 4 12.69 11.68 -2.98
N PRO A 5 12.09 11.94 -4.16
CA PRO A 5 12.13 13.25 -4.78
C PRO A 5 11.33 14.32 -4.00
N TYR A 6 10.39 13.91 -3.15
CA TYR A 6 9.51 14.83 -2.42
C TYR A 6 10.04 15.23 -1.04
N CYS A 7 10.79 14.35 -0.37
CA CYS A 7 11.23 14.58 1.02
C CYS A 7 12.68 14.17 1.29
N GLN A 8 13.44 13.81 0.26
CA GLN A 8 14.86 13.40 0.33
C GLN A 8 15.18 12.20 1.24
N LYS A 9 14.14 11.51 1.74
CA LYS A 9 14.29 10.30 2.56
C LYS A 9 14.95 9.19 1.76
N ARG A 10 15.88 8.46 2.40
CA ARG A 10 16.71 7.43 1.74
C ARG A 10 16.20 6.02 2.06
N PHE A 11 16.16 5.18 1.04
CA PHE A 11 15.73 3.80 1.09
C PHE A 11 16.84 2.87 0.60
N SER A 12 16.89 1.66 1.17
CA SER A 12 17.83 0.61 0.76
C SER A 12 17.40 -0.09 -0.53
N ARG A 13 16.09 -0.14 -0.82
CA ARG A 13 15.50 -0.83 -1.98
C ARG A 13 14.63 0.11 -2.82
N PRO A 14 14.59 -0.06 -4.15
CA PRO A 14 13.78 0.79 -5.02
C PRO A 14 12.28 0.52 -4.80
N SER A 15 11.90 -0.72 -4.50
CA SER A 15 10.53 -1.08 -4.17
C SER A 15 10.01 -0.36 -2.92
N SER A 16 10.86 -0.20 -1.90
CA SER A 16 10.54 0.57 -0.70
C SER A 16 10.35 2.07 -1.01
N LEU A 17 11.19 2.64 -1.88
CA LEU A 17 11.00 4.02 -2.35
C LEU A 17 9.67 4.17 -3.11
N ARG A 18 9.38 3.27 -4.06
CA ARG A 18 8.13 3.31 -4.84
C ARG A 18 6.88 3.18 -3.96
N ILE A 19 6.92 2.32 -2.96
CA ILE A 19 5.81 2.21 -1.99
C ILE A 19 5.69 3.51 -1.19
N HIS A 20 6.81 4.10 -0.79
CA HIS A 20 6.81 5.36 -0.06
C HIS A 20 6.27 6.52 -0.90
N THR A 21 6.50 6.57 -2.21
CA THR A 21 5.94 7.65 -3.05
C THR A 21 4.42 7.69 -3.06
N TYR A 22 3.75 6.55 -2.83
CA TYR A 22 2.29 6.51 -2.63
C TYR A 22 1.81 7.27 -1.39
N SER A 23 2.68 7.49 -0.39
CA SER A 23 2.34 8.36 0.76
C SER A 23 2.31 9.84 0.41
N HIS A 24 2.94 10.24 -0.70
CA HIS A 24 2.88 11.60 -1.22
C HIS A 24 1.72 11.77 -2.21
N SER A 25 1.53 10.84 -3.14
CA SER A 25 0.45 10.93 -4.15
C SER A 25 -0.93 10.56 -3.60
N GLY A 26 -0.99 9.85 -2.47
CA GLY A 26 -2.23 9.29 -1.96
C GLY A 26 -2.74 8.08 -2.76
N GLU A 27 -1.99 7.63 -3.77
CA GLU A 27 -2.36 6.46 -4.58
C GLU A 27 -2.46 5.19 -3.73
N LYS A 28 -3.52 4.42 -3.96
CA LYS A 28 -3.76 3.15 -3.30
C LYS A 28 -4.17 2.11 -4.34
N PRO A 29 -3.20 1.56 -5.09
CA PRO A 29 -3.48 0.69 -6.24
C PRO A 29 -4.09 -0.66 -5.85
N PHE A 30 -3.96 -1.09 -4.60
CA PHE A 30 -4.46 -2.39 -4.15
C PHE A 30 -5.85 -2.25 -3.54
N ILE A 31 -6.87 -2.70 -4.26
CA ILE A 31 -8.28 -2.62 -3.85
C ILE A 31 -8.69 -3.94 -3.18
N CYS A 32 -9.55 -3.88 -2.16
CA CYS A 32 -10.19 -5.07 -1.60
C CYS A 32 -11.19 -5.63 -2.63
N PRO A 33 -11.07 -6.91 -3.05
CA PRO A 33 -11.95 -7.54 -4.02
C PRO A 33 -13.35 -7.86 -3.46
N GLU A 34 -13.54 -7.78 -2.14
CA GLU A 34 -14.83 -8.07 -1.50
C GLU A 34 -15.85 -6.98 -1.83
N ILE A 35 -17.00 -7.40 -2.35
CA ILE A 35 -18.11 -6.53 -2.73
C ILE A 35 -18.64 -5.80 -1.48
N GLY A 36 -18.81 -4.49 -1.59
CA GLY A 36 -19.25 -3.63 -0.48
C GLY A 36 -18.13 -3.14 0.45
N CYS A 37 -16.90 -3.66 0.35
CA CYS A 37 -15.79 -3.19 1.20
C CYS A 37 -15.17 -1.87 0.72
N GLY A 38 -14.82 -1.79 -0.57
CA GLY A 38 -14.24 -0.60 -1.19
C GLY A 38 -12.87 -0.14 -0.65
N ARG A 39 -12.29 -0.82 0.36
CA ARG A 39 -11.02 -0.43 0.97
C ARG A 39 -9.86 -0.53 -0.01
N ARG A 40 -8.98 0.47 0.03
CA ARG A 40 -7.77 0.56 -0.81
C ARG A 40 -6.50 0.64 0.04
N PHE A 41 -5.41 0.11 -0.48
CA PHE A 41 -4.12 0.03 0.20
C PHE A 41 -2.98 0.47 -0.74
N SER A 42 -1.96 1.09 -0.17
CA SER A 42 -0.71 1.44 -0.87
C SER A 42 0.26 0.27 -0.98
N VAL A 43 0.05 -0.81 -0.22
CA VAL A 43 0.92 -2.00 -0.18
C VAL A 43 0.10 -3.28 -0.28
N GLN A 44 0.51 -4.18 -1.16
CA GLN A 44 -0.15 -5.47 -1.39
C GLN A 44 -0.24 -6.32 -0.12
N SER A 45 0.82 -6.36 0.70
CA SER A 45 0.83 -7.13 1.95
C SER A 45 -0.22 -6.64 2.95
N ASN A 46 -0.50 -5.33 2.96
CA ASN A 46 -1.56 -4.76 3.79
C ASN A 46 -2.95 -5.17 3.30
N GLN A 47 -3.19 -5.14 1.98
CA GLN A 47 -4.44 -5.63 1.39
C GLN A 47 -4.65 -7.12 1.70
N ARG A 48 -3.62 -7.96 1.51
CA ARG A 48 -3.69 -9.39 1.83
C ARG A 48 -3.95 -9.65 3.32
N ARG A 49 -3.37 -8.83 4.21
CA ARG A 49 -3.68 -8.89 5.64
C ARG A 49 -5.14 -8.53 5.92
N HIS A 50 -5.64 -7.49 5.29
CA HIS A 50 -7.02 -7.05 5.46
C HIS A 50 -8.04 -8.11 5.03
N LEU A 51 -7.76 -8.89 3.97
CA LEU A 51 -8.63 -10.00 3.55
C LEU A 51 -8.95 -11.01 4.66
N ARG A 52 -8.10 -11.13 5.69
CA ARG A 52 -8.38 -12.00 6.84
C ARG A 52 -9.57 -11.53 7.66
N VAL A 53 -9.87 -10.22 7.68
CA VAL A 53 -11.05 -9.68 8.37
C VAL A 53 -12.32 -10.26 7.76
N HIS A 54 -12.40 -10.34 6.43
CA HIS A 54 -13.56 -10.90 5.73
C HIS A 54 -13.73 -12.41 5.94
N ARG A 55 -12.69 -13.13 6.33
CA ARG A 55 -12.81 -14.55 6.70
C ARG A 55 -13.42 -14.75 8.09
N LEU A 56 -13.33 -13.74 8.96
CA LEU A 56 -13.84 -13.79 10.33
C LEU A 56 -15.26 -13.22 10.45
N THR A 57 -15.69 -12.46 9.44
CA THR A 57 -17.01 -11.83 9.39
C THR A 57 -17.94 -12.50 8.36
N ARG A 58 -17.60 -13.70 7.90
CA ARG A 58 -18.42 -14.54 7.02
C ARG A 58 -19.05 -15.67 7.82
#